data_AF-A0A7Y4U9A9-F1
#
_entry.id   AF-A0A7Y4U9A9-F1
#
_cell.length_a   1.000
_cell.length_b   1.000
_cell.length_c   1.000
_cell.angle_alpha   90.00
_cell.angle_beta   90.00
_cell.angle_gamma   90.00
#
_symmetry.space_group_name_H-M   'P 1'
#
loop_
_entity.id
_entity.type
_entity.pdbx_description
1 polymer ?
#
loop_
_entity_poly.entity_id
_entity_poly.type
_entity_poly.pdbx_seq_one_letter_code
_entity_poly.pdbx_strand_id
1 'polypeptide(L)'
;MAWFSEEQVSLRQRYLMLEGHLSERARAVCANGLPADIGNNTVVMFVSFAYADLSIGHQFEVVYPKSRPAEGFECKSRIVSVTQQFSIPLEAVPHGWKTICVIEFPDGIPALISNHEVVNAWYENQSWVCLSSKATWQAIKIGGQ
;
A
#
# COMPACT_ATOMS: atom_id res chain seq x y z
N MET A 1 19.15 -2.78 5.94
CA MET A 1 19.81 -2.64 4.62
C MET A 1 18.82 -3.17 3.59
N ALA A 2 18.41 -2.37 2.61
CA ALA A 2 17.54 -2.82 1.52
C ALA A 2 18.34 -3.68 0.54
N TRP A 3 17.82 -4.84 0.15
CA TRP A 3 18.49 -5.81 -0.70
C TRP A 3 18.12 -5.64 -2.18
N PHE A 4 16.92 -5.11 -2.47
CA PHE A 4 16.44 -4.79 -3.81
C PHE A 4 15.95 -3.34 -3.91
N SER A 5 16.68 -2.51 -4.65
CA SER A 5 16.47 -1.06 -4.71
C SER A 5 15.44 -0.66 -5.76
N GLU A 6 14.66 0.38 -5.45
CA GLU A 6 13.70 0.98 -6.38
C GLU A 6 14.36 1.44 -7.69
N GLU A 7 15.63 1.87 -7.65
CA GLU A 7 16.38 2.36 -8.81
C GLU A 7 16.53 1.29 -9.90
N GLN A 8 16.49 0.01 -9.52
CA GLN A 8 16.60 -1.15 -10.41
C GLN A 8 15.27 -1.46 -11.13
N VAL A 9 14.17 -0.83 -10.71
CA VAL A 9 12.82 -1.09 -11.21
C VAL A 9 12.44 -0.01 -12.21
N SER A 10 11.76 -0.37 -13.31
CA SER A 10 11.28 0.64 -14.26
C SER A 10 10.27 1.58 -13.60
N LEU A 11 10.29 2.86 -13.96
CA LEU A 11 9.45 3.87 -13.31
C LEU A 11 7.96 3.51 -13.32
N ARG A 12 7.48 2.85 -14.39
CA ARG A 12 6.09 2.40 -14.56
C ARG A 12 5.67 1.28 -13.63
N GLN A 13 6.62 0.62 -12.96
CA GLN A 13 6.37 -0.49 -12.04
C GLN A 13 6.52 -0.08 -10.56
N ARG A 14 6.94 1.15 -10.27
CA ARG A 14 7.18 1.63 -8.90
C ARG A 14 5.91 2.10 -8.19
N TYR A 15 4.97 1.18 -8.00
CA TYR A 15 3.72 1.45 -7.28
C TYR A 15 3.41 0.33 -6.30
N LEU A 16 2.82 0.69 -5.17
CA LEU A 16 2.31 -0.24 -4.19
C LEU A 16 0.82 -0.48 -4.44
N MET A 17 0.41 -1.74 -4.53
CA MET A 17 -0.98 -2.10 -4.80
C MET A 17 -1.71 -2.51 -3.52
N LEU A 18 -2.83 -1.86 -3.25
CA LEU A 18 -3.69 -2.07 -2.09
C LEU A 18 -4.91 -2.93 -2.52
N GLU A 19 -5.06 -4.09 -1.90
CA GLU A 19 -6.09 -5.07 -2.23
C GLU A 19 -7.39 -4.86 -1.46
N GLY A 20 -7.32 -4.29 -0.26
CA GLY A 20 -8.50 -3.97 0.55
C GLY A 20 -8.12 -3.67 2.00
N HIS A 21 -9.09 -3.16 2.76
CA HIS A 21 -8.97 -2.98 4.21
C HIS A 21 -8.93 -4.32 4.92
N LEU A 22 -8.11 -4.40 5.95
CA LEU A 22 -8.06 -5.54 6.85
C LEU A 22 -9.37 -5.64 7.65
N SER A 23 -10.11 -6.74 7.48
CA SER A 23 -11.30 -7.00 8.31
C SER A 23 -10.95 -7.18 9.79
N GLU A 24 -11.94 -7.03 10.68
CA GLU A 24 -11.75 -7.29 12.12
C GLU A 24 -11.27 -8.73 12.40
N ARG A 25 -11.80 -9.69 11.64
CA ARG A 25 -11.40 -11.10 11.73
C ARG A 25 -9.92 -11.29 11.38
N ALA A 26 -9.48 -10.71 10.26
CA ALA A 26 -8.09 -10.80 9.84
C ALA A 26 -7.16 -10.01 10.79
N ARG A 27 -7.63 -8.87 11.32
CA ARG A 27 -6.94 -8.08 12.34
C ARG A 27 -6.66 -8.87 13.60
N ALA A 28 -7.61 -9.68 14.07
CA ALA A 28 -7.41 -10.54 15.25
C ALA A 28 -6.26 -11.55 15.05
N VAL A 29 -6.08 -12.07 13.83
CA VAL A 29 -4.99 -13.00 13.48
C VAL A 29 -3.65 -12.28 13.37
N CYS A 30 -3.66 -11.00 12.98
CA CYS A 30 -2.47 -10.19 12.71
C CYS A 30 -2.08 -9.25 13.88
N ALA A 31 -2.80 -9.32 15.00
CA ALA A 31 -2.79 -8.30 16.05
C ALA A 31 -1.39 -8.07 16.66
N ASN A 32 -0.60 -9.12 16.87
CA ASN A 32 0.74 -8.99 17.46
C ASN A 32 1.75 -8.32 16.50
N GLY A 33 1.43 -8.27 15.21
CA GLY A 33 2.24 -7.63 14.19
C GLY A 33 1.89 -6.16 13.95
N LEU A 34 0.76 -5.71 14.49
CA LEU A 34 0.25 -4.35 14.28
C LEU A 34 0.56 -3.46 15.49
N PRO A 35 0.71 -2.14 15.27
CA PRO A 35 0.81 -1.17 16.37
C PRO A 35 -0.42 -1.25 17.28
N ALA A 36 -0.20 -1.07 18.59
CA ALA A 36 -1.27 -1.06 19.58
C ALA A 36 -2.24 0.12 19.37
N ASP A 37 -1.70 1.27 18.95
CA ASP A 37 -2.47 2.46 18.60
C ASP A 37 -2.34 2.73 17.11
N ILE A 38 -3.48 2.77 16.43
CA ILE A 38 -3.61 3.02 15.00
C ILE A 38 -4.33 4.36 14.89
N GLY A 39 -3.56 5.42 14.62
CA GLY A 39 -4.09 6.79 14.64
C GLY A 39 -5.23 7.01 13.64
N ASN A 40 -6.07 8.01 13.90
CA ASN A 40 -7.30 8.28 13.12
C ASN A 40 -7.08 8.55 11.61
N ASN A 41 -5.86 8.92 11.22
CA ASN A 41 -5.47 9.18 9.84
C ASN A 41 -4.75 7.98 9.19
N THR A 42 -4.93 6.79 9.73
CA THR A 42 -4.27 5.58 9.25
C THR A 42 -5.28 4.49 8.90
N VAL A 43 -4.89 3.63 7.97
CA VAL A 43 -5.65 2.45 7.54
C VAL A 43 -4.75 1.24 7.54
N VAL A 44 -5.34 0.07 7.75
CA VAL A 44 -4.62 -1.20 7.68
C VAL A 44 -5.05 -1.92 6.42
N MET A 45 -4.12 -2.11 5.49
CA MET A 45 -4.41 -2.62 4.15
C MET A 45 -3.70 -3.93 3.90
N PHE A 46 -4.38 -4.85 3.22
CA PHE A 46 -3.70 -5.90 2.48
C PHE A 46 -2.97 -5.26 1.29
N VAL A 47 -1.67 -5.54 1.22
CA VAL A 47 -0.78 -5.02 0.19
C VAL A 47 -0.27 -6.18 -0.66
N SER A 48 -0.30 -5.98 -1.97
CA SER A 48 0.18 -6.96 -2.94
C SER A 48 1.72 -6.99 -3.00
N PHE A 49 2.26 -7.66 -4.01
CA PHE A 49 3.71 -7.76 -4.21
C PHE A 49 4.37 -6.40 -4.30
N ALA A 50 5.25 -6.08 -3.35
CA ALA A 50 6.04 -4.86 -3.41
C ALA A 50 7.07 -4.92 -4.55
N TYR A 51 7.24 -3.81 -5.26
CA TYR A 51 8.14 -3.70 -6.40
C TYR A 51 9.61 -3.59 -6.01
N ALA A 52 9.89 -3.22 -4.75
CA ALA A 52 11.22 -3.13 -4.17
C ALA A 52 11.12 -3.31 -2.66
N ASP A 53 12.26 -3.31 -1.97
CA ASP A 53 12.28 -3.22 -0.51
C ASP A 53 11.93 -1.79 -0.08
N LEU A 54 10.78 -1.61 0.58
CA LEU A 54 10.30 -0.28 0.98
C LEU A 54 10.42 -0.13 2.49
N SER A 55 11.26 0.81 2.94
CA SER A 55 11.42 1.10 4.37
C SER A 55 10.14 1.63 5.00
N ILE A 56 9.97 1.40 6.31
CA ILE A 56 9.02 2.19 7.10
C ILE A 56 9.35 3.68 6.93
N GLY A 57 8.31 4.49 6.76
CA GLY A 57 8.39 5.91 6.43
C GLY A 57 8.47 6.21 4.93
N HIS A 58 8.58 5.20 4.06
CA HIS A 58 8.55 5.39 2.61
C HIS A 58 7.25 6.11 2.21
N GLN A 59 7.40 7.15 1.38
CA GLN A 59 6.33 8.11 1.07
C GLN A 59 5.80 7.92 -0.34
N PHE A 60 4.50 8.10 -0.49
CA PHE A 60 3.81 8.19 -1.76
C PHE A 60 3.13 9.54 -1.89
N GLU A 61 2.89 9.95 -3.13
CA GLU A 61 2.37 11.29 -3.45
C GLU A 61 1.07 11.25 -4.23
N VAL A 62 0.65 10.06 -4.68
CA VAL A 62 -0.51 9.87 -5.55
C VAL A 62 -1.22 8.59 -5.16
N VAL A 63 -2.55 8.64 -5.22
CA VAL A 63 -3.44 7.48 -5.17
C VAL A 63 -4.29 7.38 -6.45
N TYR A 64 -4.48 6.18 -6.99
CA TYR A 64 -5.30 5.98 -8.19
C TYR A 64 -5.88 4.55 -8.30
N PRO A 65 -7.03 4.37 -8.97
CA PRO A 65 -7.52 3.03 -9.32
C PRO A 65 -6.59 2.36 -10.33
N LYS A 66 -6.22 1.09 -10.09
CA LYS A 66 -5.31 0.34 -10.97
C LYS A 66 -5.83 0.19 -12.40
N SER A 67 -7.15 0.04 -12.55
CA SER A 67 -7.83 -0.12 -13.84
C SER A 67 -8.04 1.20 -14.57
N ARG A 68 -8.01 2.34 -13.85
CA ARG A 68 -8.22 3.68 -14.42
C ARG A 68 -7.25 4.69 -13.81
N PRO A 69 -5.93 4.59 -14.10
CA PRO A 69 -4.94 5.49 -13.51
C PRO A 69 -5.19 6.98 -13.78
N ALA A 70 -5.89 7.33 -14.85
CA ALA A 70 -6.24 8.72 -15.18
C ALA A 70 -7.17 9.37 -14.14
N GLU A 71 -7.93 8.59 -13.36
CA GLU A 71 -8.82 9.08 -12.29
C GLU A 71 -8.08 9.32 -10.96
N GLY A 72 -6.74 9.20 -10.96
CA GLY A 72 -5.90 9.45 -9.79
C GLY A 72 -5.86 10.91 -9.35
N PHE A 73 -5.43 11.11 -8.10
CA PHE A 73 -5.21 12.44 -7.53
C PHE A 73 -4.01 12.44 -6.59
N GLU A 74 -3.45 13.62 -6.37
CA GLU A 74 -2.34 13.80 -5.44
C GLU A 74 -2.80 13.62 -4.00
N CYS A 75 -2.07 12.81 -3.25
CA CYS A 75 -2.34 12.53 -1.86
C CYS A 75 -1.04 12.03 -1.21
N LYS A 76 -0.61 12.71 -0.16
CA LYS A 76 0.53 12.25 0.62
C LYS A 76 0.12 11.04 1.44
N SER A 77 0.96 10.01 1.43
CA SER A 77 0.84 8.89 2.35
C SER A 77 2.19 8.28 2.68
N ARG A 78 2.26 7.51 3.76
CA ARG A 78 3.49 6.80 4.13
C ARG A 78 3.21 5.49 4.85
N ILE A 79 4.15 4.56 4.71
CA ILE A 79 4.14 3.29 5.45
C ILE A 79 4.53 3.58 6.90
N VAL A 80 3.69 3.20 7.87
CA VAL A 80 3.98 3.38 9.31
C VAL A 80 4.47 2.08 9.94
N SER A 81 3.90 0.96 9.52
CA SER A 81 4.34 -0.36 9.97
C SER A 81 3.97 -1.43 8.95
N VAL A 82 4.64 -2.56 9.03
CA VAL A 82 4.44 -3.70 8.12
C VAL A 82 4.41 -4.98 8.93
N THR A 83 3.51 -5.88 8.59
CA THR A 83 3.48 -7.25 9.09
C THR A 83 3.09 -8.23 7.97
N GLN A 84 2.99 -9.50 8.32
CA GLN A 84 2.59 -10.60 7.46
C GLN A 84 1.56 -11.50 8.15
N GLN A 85 1.07 -12.53 7.45
CA GLN A 85 0.02 -13.45 7.93
C GLN A 85 0.33 -14.13 9.28
N PHE A 86 1.61 -14.14 9.71
CA PHE A 86 2.05 -14.70 10.99
C PHE A 86 2.23 -13.67 12.12
N SER A 87 1.70 -12.44 11.97
CA SER A 87 1.83 -11.37 12.99
C SER A 87 3.27 -11.00 13.36
N ILE A 88 4.25 -11.26 12.49
CA ILE A 88 5.64 -10.86 12.75
C ILE A 88 5.81 -9.43 12.22
N PRO A 89 6.13 -8.43 13.05
CA PRO A 89 6.50 -7.10 12.56
C PRO A 89 7.73 -7.20 11.65
N LEU A 90 7.73 -6.43 10.56
CA LEU A 90 8.84 -6.33 9.63
C LEU A 90 9.43 -4.91 9.67
N GLU A 91 10.73 -4.79 9.44
CA GLU A 91 11.41 -3.48 9.39
C GLU A 91 11.19 -2.74 8.06
N ALA A 92 10.71 -3.44 7.04
CA ALA A 92 10.42 -2.95 5.70
C ALA A 92 9.39 -3.85 5.01
N VAL A 93 8.75 -3.36 3.95
CA VAL A 93 8.01 -4.21 2.99
C VAL A 93 9.03 -4.89 2.08
N PRO A 94 9.17 -6.22 2.12
CA PRO A 94 10.14 -6.91 1.28
C PRO A 94 9.67 -6.98 -0.17
N HIS A 95 10.60 -6.80 -1.10
CA HIS A 95 10.38 -6.97 -2.54
C HIS A 95 9.79 -8.37 -2.83
N GLY A 96 8.75 -8.41 -3.67
CA GLY A 96 8.14 -9.66 -4.13
C GLY A 96 7.29 -10.35 -3.08
N TRP A 97 6.97 -9.69 -1.96
CA TRP A 97 6.12 -10.23 -0.91
C TRP A 97 4.79 -9.50 -0.84
N LYS A 98 3.76 -10.27 -0.50
CA LYS A 98 2.48 -9.74 -0.05
C LYS A 98 2.54 -9.48 1.45
N THR A 99 2.05 -8.34 1.88
CA THR A 99 2.15 -7.89 3.28
C THR A 99 0.85 -7.25 3.75
N ILE A 100 0.80 -6.94 5.04
CA ILE A 100 -0.22 -6.10 5.65
C ILE A 100 0.48 -4.84 6.13
N CYS A 101 0.05 -3.68 5.65
CA CYS A 101 0.68 -2.40 5.98
C CYS A 101 -0.29 -1.50 6.74
N VAL A 102 0.22 -0.78 7.74
CA VAL A 102 -0.44 0.42 8.25
C VAL A 102 0.06 1.59 7.41
N ILE A 103 -0.87 2.31 6.80
CA ILE A 103 -0.59 3.44 5.92
C ILE A 103 -1.23 4.68 6.51
N GLU A 104 -0.44 5.73 6.67
CA GLU A 104 -0.91 7.03 7.15
C GLU A 104 -1.14 7.98 5.99
N PHE A 105 -2.21 8.75 6.11
CA PHE A 105 -2.58 9.84 5.22
C PHE A 105 -2.61 11.14 6.02
N PRO A 106 -1.50 11.89 6.10
CA PRO A 106 -1.39 13.06 6.98
C PRO A 106 -2.45 14.14 6.71
N ASP A 107 -2.91 14.26 5.46
CA ASP A 107 -3.92 15.23 5.03
C ASP A 107 -5.36 14.66 5.11
N GLY A 108 -5.55 13.50 5.74
CA GLY A 108 -6.81 12.76 5.84
C GLY A 108 -6.93 11.62 4.83
N ILE A 109 -7.67 10.57 5.21
CA ILE A 109 -7.87 9.38 4.38
C ILE A 109 -8.78 9.72 3.19
N PRO A 110 -8.32 9.58 1.93
CA PRO A 110 -9.15 9.92 0.78
C PRO A 110 -10.33 8.97 0.60
N ALA A 111 -11.41 9.46 -0.02
CA ALA A 111 -12.62 8.66 -0.30
C ALA A 111 -12.33 7.36 -1.07
N LEU A 112 -11.39 7.40 -2.02
CA LEU A 112 -10.95 6.22 -2.78
C LEU A 112 -10.34 5.13 -1.88
N ILE A 113 -9.69 5.52 -0.79
CA ILE A 113 -9.15 4.60 0.20
C ILE A 113 -10.22 4.22 1.21
N SER A 114 -10.95 5.18 1.80
CA SER A 114 -11.95 4.89 2.85
C SER A 114 -13.09 4.01 2.35
N ASN A 115 -13.47 4.12 1.08
CA ASN A 115 -14.55 3.34 0.47
C ASN A 115 -14.05 2.03 -0.18
N HIS A 116 -12.75 1.72 -0.05
CA HIS A 116 -12.22 0.46 -0.55
C HIS A 116 -12.81 -0.72 0.22
N GLU A 117 -12.85 -1.89 -0.39
CA GLU A 117 -13.53 -3.06 0.21
C GLU A 117 -12.79 -3.58 1.44
N VAL A 118 -13.55 -4.11 2.39
CA VAL A 118 -13.01 -4.84 3.55
C VAL A 118 -12.87 -6.32 3.16
N VAL A 119 -11.66 -6.87 3.29
CA VAL A 119 -11.34 -8.24 2.90
C VAL A 119 -10.71 -9.02 4.06
N ASN A 120 -10.77 -10.35 4.00
CA ASN A 120 -10.16 -11.26 4.98
C ASN A 120 -8.83 -11.84 4.51
N ALA A 121 -8.57 -11.79 3.21
CA ALA A 121 -7.35 -12.31 2.60
C ALA A 121 -7.01 -11.56 1.29
N TRP A 122 -5.78 -11.74 0.83
CA TRP A 122 -5.40 -11.34 -0.52
C TRP A 122 -6.26 -12.05 -1.59
N TYR A 123 -6.42 -11.40 -2.75
CA TYR A 123 -7.18 -11.87 -3.91
C TYR A 123 -8.71 -12.00 -3.72
N GLU A 124 -9.27 -11.60 -2.59
CA GLU A 124 -10.73 -11.58 -2.41
C GLU A 124 -11.42 -10.45 -3.21
N ASN A 125 -10.68 -9.40 -3.57
CA ASN A 125 -11.18 -8.24 -4.30
C ASN A 125 -10.65 -8.19 -5.74
N GLN A 126 -11.50 -7.73 -6.66
CA GLN A 126 -11.18 -7.52 -8.08
C GLN A 126 -10.81 -6.07 -8.41
N SER A 127 -11.03 -5.15 -7.47
CA SER A 127 -10.64 -3.74 -7.55
C SER A 127 -9.37 -3.50 -6.74
N TRP A 128 -8.44 -2.75 -7.31
CA TRP A 128 -7.18 -2.41 -6.63
C TRP A 128 -6.92 -0.93 -6.73
N VAL A 129 -6.36 -0.38 -5.66
CA VAL A 129 -5.91 1.00 -5.58
C VAL A 129 -4.39 1.00 -5.50
N CYS A 130 -3.74 1.93 -6.17
CA CYS A 130 -2.29 2.05 -6.19
C CYS A 130 -1.83 3.32 -5.48
N LEU A 131 -0.71 3.21 -4.78
CA LEU A 131 0.07 4.33 -4.27
C LEU A 131 1.38 4.45 -5.05
N SER A 132 1.78 5.65 -5.44
CA SER A 132 3.08 5.85 -6.10
C SER A 132 3.61 7.28 -5.92
N SER A 133 4.83 7.52 -6.41
CA SER A 133 5.32 8.87 -6.69
C SER A 133 4.52 9.53 -7.82
N LYS A 134 4.62 10.86 -7.93
CA LYS A 134 4.08 11.60 -9.09
C LYS A 134 4.71 11.17 -10.40
N ALA A 135 6.03 10.97 -10.41
CA ALA A 135 6.77 10.57 -11.60
C ALA A 135 6.29 9.23 -12.16
N THR A 136 6.09 8.24 -11.28
CA THR A 136 5.51 6.94 -11.66
C THR A 136 4.11 7.09 -12.23
N TRP A 137 3.25 7.86 -11.58
CA TRP A 137 1.88 8.05 -12.04
C TRP A 137 1.83 8.68 -13.45
N GLN A 138 2.65 9.70 -13.72
CA GLN A 138 2.75 10.29 -15.05
C GLN A 138 3.25 9.29 -16.10
N ALA A 139 4.28 8.50 -15.76
CA ALA A 139 4.81 7.48 -16.65
C ALA A 139 3.78 6.38 -17.00
N ILE A 140 2.91 6.04 -16.04
CA ILE A 140 1.80 5.07 -16.23
C ILE A 140 0.74 5.64 -17.17
N LYS A 141 0.31 6.90 -16.97
CA LYS A 141 -0.71 7.54 -17.81
C LYS A 141 -0.30 7.60 -19.29
N ILE A 142 0.97 7.88 -19.57
CA ILE A 142 1.52 7.96 -20.93
C ILE A 142 1.59 6.56 -21.59
N GLY A 143 1.74 5.50 -20.79
CA GLY A 143 1.89 4.13 -21.29
C GLY A 143 0.59 3.34 -21.49
N GLY A 144 -0.55 3.91 -21.12
CA GLY A 144 -1.88 3.30 -21.24
C GLY A 144 -2.69 3.78 -22.44
N GLN A 145 -2.04 4.39 -23.43
CA GLN A 145 -2.61 4.73 -24.75
C GLN A 145 -2.30 3.63 -25.76
#